data_AF-A0A4V2ANG2-F1
#
_entry.id   AF-A0A4V2ANG2-F1
#
_cell.length_a   1.000
_cell.length_b   1.000
_cell.length_c   1.000
_cell.angle_alpha   90.00
_cell.angle_beta   90.00
_cell.angle_gamma   90.00
#
_symmetry.space_group_name_H-M   'P 1'
#
loop_
_entity.id
_entity.type
_entity.pdbx_description
1 polymer ?
#
loop_
_entity_poly.entity_id
_entity_poly.type
_entity_poly.pdbx_seq_one_letter_code
_entity_poly.pdbx_strand_id
1 'polypeptide(L)'
;MLYPKYIPLIALFSWLFAANANSQDSMLSSNEYPVTDKAIALLEEKAKAADKKMEKSMFVYLLKLQRQEKKLKGRIWKKDSSLAKQLFDGIEEKYKTVSQAPLQLSKYSQVYSGHLDSLTTAMKFLLSERQESSELDKTLLQYTALQNRLNQTEKIRSFLSERKRLLQESLGKLGMLKCLKGFQKQAYYYSEQVRAYREIWENPSKLEQKLLEVLSGTEAFKDFFSNNSQLGSLFAHPGGNAAATSLAGLQTRASVQQGIQDRFGSGPQVQQLVQENLQAAQEQLSELKNKLSQYSSGAYGNSTSDIDIPEGFKPNNQKTKTFLERLEYGANVQSQKASSYFPATSDLGISLGYKLN
;
A
#
# COMPACT_ATOMS: atom_id res chain seq x y z
N MET A 1 35.65 -51.02 -48.16
CA MET A 1 34.27 -51.50 -47.89
C MET A 1 33.86 -50.99 -46.51
N LEU A 2 32.72 -50.30 -46.44
CA LEU A 2 31.85 -50.07 -45.27
C LEU A 2 32.43 -49.33 -44.02
N TYR A 3 32.00 -48.07 -43.90
CA TYR A 3 31.77 -47.29 -42.65
C TYR A 3 30.77 -48.01 -41.70
N PRO A 4 30.45 -47.52 -40.46
CA PRO A 4 30.98 -46.37 -39.70
C PRO A 4 31.17 -46.64 -38.17
N LYS A 5 31.59 -45.61 -37.39
CA LYS A 5 30.94 -45.10 -36.15
C LYS A 5 31.86 -44.81 -34.93
N TYR A 6 31.85 -43.52 -34.58
CA TYR A 6 31.91 -42.86 -33.26
C TYR A 6 33.15 -42.98 -32.35
N ILE A 7 33.84 -41.85 -32.19
CA ILE A 7 34.45 -41.43 -30.93
C ILE A 7 33.92 -40.01 -30.65
N PRO A 8 33.27 -39.79 -29.50
CA PRO A 8 33.64 -38.62 -28.73
C PRO A 8 33.97 -38.99 -27.28
N LEU A 9 35.06 -38.40 -26.85
CA LEU A 9 35.59 -38.35 -25.49
C LEU A 9 34.61 -37.54 -24.62
N ILE A 10 33.84 -38.22 -23.77
CA ILE A 10 33.02 -37.59 -22.72
C ILE A 10 33.64 -37.98 -21.38
N ALA A 11 34.19 -36.99 -20.67
CA ALA A 11 34.43 -37.10 -19.25
C ALA A 11 34.16 -35.75 -18.57
N LEU A 12 33.39 -35.83 -17.49
CA LEU A 12 33.29 -34.90 -16.36
C LEU A 12 32.55 -33.58 -16.57
N PHE A 13 31.24 -33.60 -16.29
CA PHE A 13 30.67 -32.69 -15.28
C PHE A 13 29.32 -33.26 -14.78
N SER A 14 29.39 -34.15 -13.79
CA SER A 14 28.23 -34.60 -13.01
C SER A 14 28.19 -33.81 -11.72
N TRP A 15 27.34 -32.78 -11.67
CA TRP A 15 26.77 -32.30 -10.40
C TRP A 15 25.43 -31.61 -10.66
N LEU A 16 24.51 -31.85 -9.72
CA LEU A 16 23.13 -31.34 -9.63
C LEU A 16 22.09 -32.10 -10.47
N PHE A 17 21.60 -33.22 -9.93
CA PHE A 17 20.16 -33.47 -9.73
C PHE A 17 19.98 -34.79 -8.96
N ALA A 18 19.88 -34.70 -7.63
CA ALA A 18 19.37 -35.79 -6.79
C ALA A 18 18.77 -35.20 -5.51
N ALA A 19 17.47 -34.94 -5.54
CA ALA A 19 16.60 -34.97 -4.37
C ALA A 19 15.15 -35.19 -4.84
N ASN A 20 14.90 -36.35 -5.45
CA ASN A 20 13.57 -36.95 -5.40
C ASN A 20 13.43 -37.56 -4.01
N ALA A 21 12.88 -36.81 -3.07
CA ALA A 21 12.34 -37.37 -1.85
C ALA A 21 10.82 -37.51 -2.05
N ASN A 22 10.36 -38.74 -2.22
CA ASN A 22 8.98 -39.10 -1.98
C ASN A 22 8.68 -38.82 -0.50
N SER A 23 8.00 -37.72 -0.18
CA SER A 23 7.33 -37.59 1.12
C SER A 23 5.92 -38.15 0.96
N GLN A 24 5.66 -39.23 1.68
CA GLN A 24 4.34 -39.82 1.83
C GLN A 24 3.35 -38.78 2.33
N ASP A 25 2.18 -38.86 1.71
CA ASP A 25 0.91 -38.27 2.04
C ASP A 25 0.58 -38.45 3.54
N SER A 26 0.80 -37.39 4.32
CA SER A 26 0.27 -37.20 5.68
C SER A 26 0.04 -35.69 5.88
N MET A 27 -0.69 -35.05 4.96
CA MET A 27 -1.06 -33.63 5.06
C MET A 27 -2.45 -33.40 5.66
N LEU A 28 -3.02 -34.39 6.35
CA LEU A 28 -4.38 -34.30 6.90
C LEU A 28 -4.50 -35.04 8.24
N SER A 29 -3.78 -34.57 9.26
CA SER A 29 -4.23 -34.73 10.67
C SER A 29 -3.37 -33.91 11.64
N SER A 30 -4.04 -33.03 12.39
CA SER A 30 -3.62 -32.25 13.57
C SER A 30 -2.79 -30.97 13.37
N ASN A 31 -3.44 -29.83 13.62
CA ASN A 31 -2.93 -28.59 14.26
C ASN A 31 -1.62 -27.89 13.83
N GLU A 32 -0.88 -28.33 12.81
CA GLU A 32 0.29 -27.58 12.35
C GLU A 32 -0.02 -26.73 11.13
N TYR A 33 -0.29 -25.43 11.33
CA TYR A 33 -0.22 -24.47 10.24
C TYR A 33 1.18 -24.57 9.61
N PRO A 34 1.36 -24.85 8.30
CA PRO A 34 2.68 -25.09 7.71
C PRO A 34 3.46 -23.79 7.40
N VAL A 35 3.38 -22.81 8.31
CA VAL A 35 4.10 -21.54 8.17
C VAL A 35 5.43 -21.66 8.91
N THR A 36 6.55 -21.74 8.20
CA THR A 36 7.86 -21.84 8.85
C THR A 36 8.35 -20.48 9.35
N ASP A 37 9.22 -20.46 10.35
CA ASP A 37 9.87 -19.23 10.83
C ASP A 37 10.66 -18.53 9.70
N LYS A 38 11.19 -19.29 8.75
CA LYS A 38 11.81 -18.75 7.53
C LYS A 38 10.81 -17.97 6.67
N ALA A 39 9.59 -18.47 6.53
CA ALA A 39 8.55 -17.77 5.79
C ALA A 39 8.14 -16.47 6.51
N ILE A 40 8.05 -16.50 7.83
CA ILE A 40 7.77 -15.32 8.68
C ILE A 40 8.90 -14.29 8.55
N ALA A 41 10.16 -14.72 8.59
CA ALA A 41 11.30 -13.83 8.41
C ALA A 41 11.33 -13.16 7.02
N LEU A 42 10.91 -13.85 5.95
CA LEU A 42 10.78 -13.25 4.62
C LEU A 42 9.69 -12.17 4.57
N LEU A 43 8.59 -12.36 5.31
CA LEU A 43 7.53 -11.36 5.46
C LEU A 43 8.02 -10.12 6.21
N GLU A 44 8.77 -10.33 7.29
CA GLU A 44 9.45 -9.25 8.04
C GLU A 44 10.38 -8.46 7.10
N GLU A 45 11.24 -9.15 6.36
CA GLU A 45 12.22 -8.51 5.47
C GLU A 45 11.55 -7.67 4.39
N LYS A 46 10.46 -8.18 3.78
CA LYS A 46 9.67 -7.44 2.79
C LYS A 46 9.07 -6.17 3.40
N ALA A 47 8.46 -6.26 4.57
CA ALA A 47 7.87 -5.09 5.25
C ALA A 47 8.94 -4.07 5.65
N LYS A 48 10.11 -4.53 6.13
CA LYS A 48 11.27 -3.69 6.44
C LYS A 48 11.83 -2.98 5.22
N ALA A 49 11.89 -3.66 4.07
CA ALA A 49 12.31 -3.06 2.82
C ALA A 49 11.33 -1.99 2.33
N ALA A 50 10.02 -2.23 2.48
CA ALA A 50 8.98 -1.27 2.15
C ALA A 50 9.07 -0.01 3.04
N ASP A 51 9.16 -0.19 4.35
CA ASP A 51 9.29 0.91 5.33
C ASP A 51 10.53 1.78 5.02
N LYS A 52 11.71 1.16 4.85
CA LYS A 52 12.95 1.89 4.49
C LYS A 52 12.83 2.69 3.21
N LYS A 53 12.17 2.16 2.18
CA LYS A 53 11.98 2.87 0.90
C LYS A 53 11.07 4.09 1.08
N MET A 54 9.98 3.95 1.83
CA MET A 54 9.06 5.04 2.14
C MET A 54 9.74 6.13 2.99
N GLU A 55 10.46 5.74 4.04
CA GLU A 55 11.24 6.65 4.89
C GLU A 55 12.25 7.47 4.09
N LYS A 56 13.04 6.80 3.24
CA LYS A 56 14.04 7.46 2.41
C LYS A 56 13.39 8.47 1.45
N SER A 57 12.27 8.12 0.84
CA SER A 57 11.49 9.03 -0.02
C SER A 57 11.06 10.28 0.77
N MET A 58 10.46 10.08 1.93
CA MET A 58 10.00 11.17 2.79
C MET A 58 11.15 12.13 3.12
N PHE A 59 12.26 11.62 3.63
CA PHE A 59 13.40 12.45 4.01
C PHE A 59 13.93 13.25 2.82
N VAL A 60 14.16 12.59 1.68
CA VAL A 60 14.71 13.23 0.47
C VAL A 60 13.81 14.34 -0.04
N TYR A 61 12.49 14.12 -0.12
CA TYR A 61 11.57 15.11 -0.67
C TYR A 61 11.27 16.25 0.30
N LEU A 62 11.13 15.97 1.61
CA LEU A 62 10.98 17.01 2.62
C LEU A 62 12.16 17.97 2.62
N LEU A 63 13.40 17.47 2.55
CA LEU A 63 14.58 18.32 2.41
C LEU A 63 14.54 19.18 1.14
N LYS A 64 14.12 18.60 0.01
CA LYS A 64 13.98 19.37 -1.25
C LYS A 64 12.92 20.46 -1.12
N LEU A 65 11.80 20.17 -0.47
CA LEU A 65 10.70 21.11 -0.24
C LEU A 65 11.13 22.26 0.68
N GLN A 66 11.78 21.97 1.80
CA GLN A 66 12.37 22.97 2.69
C GLN A 66 13.34 23.90 1.96
N ARG A 67 14.19 23.36 1.08
CA ARG A 67 15.09 24.18 0.24
C ARG A 67 14.34 25.09 -0.73
N GLN A 68 13.25 24.61 -1.33
CA GLN A 68 12.40 25.45 -2.20
C GLN A 68 11.73 26.55 -1.38
N GLU A 69 11.23 26.25 -0.19
CA GLU A 69 10.64 27.24 0.70
C GLU A 69 11.64 28.29 1.18
N LYS A 70 12.88 27.91 1.52
CA LYS A 70 13.94 28.87 1.88
C LYS A 70 14.23 29.84 0.73
N LYS A 71 14.23 29.35 -0.52
CA LYS A 71 14.35 30.19 -1.72
C LYS A 71 13.14 31.11 -1.89
N LEU A 72 11.93 30.61 -1.68
CA LEU A 72 10.69 31.40 -1.73
C LEU A 72 10.69 32.49 -0.66
N LYS A 73 11.07 32.17 0.59
CA LYS A 73 11.21 33.14 1.68
C LYS A 73 12.12 34.30 1.27
N GLY A 74 13.31 34.01 0.73
CA GLY A 74 14.23 35.05 0.29
C GLY A 74 13.71 35.92 -0.87
N ARG A 75 12.86 35.35 -1.74
CA ARG A 75 12.22 36.12 -2.82
C ARG A 75 11.07 36.99 -2.32
N ILE A 76 10.23 36.46 -1.42
CA ILE A 76 9.10 37.19 -0.85
C ILE A 76 9.63 38.29 0.07
N TRP A 77 10.67 38.04 0.87
CA TRP A 77 11.26 39.05 1.76
C TRP A 77 11.70 40.33 1.05
N LYS A 78 12.21 40.20 -0.18
CA LYS A 78 12.61 41.36 -1.02
C LYS A 78 11.43 42.21 -1.50
N LYS A 79 10.22 41.64 -1.56
CA LYS A 79 8.99 42.33 -1.96
C LYS A 79 8.18 42.80 -0.76
N ASP A 80 8.01 41.92 0.22
CA ASP A 80 7.23 42.14 1.43
C ASP A 80 7.85 41.32 2.57
N SER A 81 8.61 42.01 3.42
CA SER A 81 9.28 41.40 4.58
C SER A 81 8.30 41.00 5.67
N SER A 82 7.17 41.71 5.81
CA SER A 82 6.15 41.42 6.82
C SER A 82 5.43 40.10 6.52
N LEU A 83 4.99 39.92 5.26
CA LEU A 83 4.37 38.71 4.78
C LEU A 83 5.36 37.54 4.80
N ALA A 84 6.62 37.78 4.43
CA ALA A 84 7.65 36.75 4.51
C ALA A 84 7.89 36.27 5.96
N LYS A 85 7.83 37.17 6.95
CA LYS A 85 7.89 36.78 8.35
C LYS A 85 6.66 35.94 8.70
N GLN A 86 5.46 36.45 8.48
CA GLN A 86 4.20 35.75 8.78
C GLN A 86 4.11 34.35 8.15
N LEU A 87 4.54 34.20 6.89
CA LEU A 87 4.36 32.96 6.13
C LEU A 87 5.40 31.87 6.46
N PHE A 88 6.61 32.27 6.88
CA PHE A 88 7.74 31.35 7.07
C PHE A 88 8.26 31.31 8.51
N ASP A 89 7.65 32.01 9.46
CA ASP A 89 8.00 31.87 10.87
C ASP A 89 7.61 30.48 11.39
N GLY A 90 8.49 29.87 12.18
CA GLY A 90 8.30 28.51 12.72
C GLY A 90 8.18 27.37 11.69
N ILE A 91 8.36 27.63 10.38
CA ILE A 91 8.14 26.60 9.36
C ILE A 91 9.14 25.45 9.46
N GLU A 92 10.38 25.73 9.84
CA GLU A 92 11.42 24.70 9.98
C GLU A 92 11.08 23.70 11.08
N GLU A 93 10.49 24.19 12.18
CA GLU A 93 9.98 23.35 13.26
C GLU A 93 8.78 22.53 12.80
N LYS A 94 7.82 23.13 12.07
CA LYS A 94 6.67 22.39 11.52
C LYS A 94 7.12 21.21 10.64
N TYR A 95 8.12 21.41 9.79
CA TYR A 95 8.68 20.30 9.00
C TYR A 95 9.30 19.22 9.89
N LYS A 96 10.05 19.59 10.95
CA LYS A 96 10.60 18.63 11.92
C LYS A 96 9.47 17.84 12.59
N THR A 97 8.48 18.52 13.14
CA THR A 97 7.32 17.93 13.81
C THR A 97 6.56 16.97 12.91
N VAL A 98 6.28 17.33 11.66
CA VAL A 98 5.56 16.45 10.73
C VAL A 98 6.44 15.26 10.29
N SER A 99 7.75 15.46 10.16
CA SER A 99 8.72 14.39 9.86
C SER A 99 9.05 13.46 11.03
N GLN A 100 8.69 13.85 12.26
CA GLN A 100 8.94 13.10 13.49
C GLN A 100 7.64 12.78 14.24
N ALA A 101 6.48 13.06 13.64
CA ALA A 101 5.18 13.03 14.32
C ALA A 101 5.02 11.69 15.04
N PRO A 102 4.68 11.71 16.34
CA PRO A 102 4.79 10.53 17.19
C PRO A 102 3.91 9.39 16.69
N LEU A 103 4.38 8.16 16.92
CA LEU A 103 3.78 6.87 16.62
C LEU A 103 2.46 6.60 17.40
N GLN A 104 1.84 7.64 17.98
CA GLN A 104 0.71 7.47 18.89
C GLN A 104 -0.49 6.93 18.12
N LEU A 105 -0.81 5.68 18.47
CA LEU A 105 -1.93 4.90 17.95
C LEU A 105 -3.22 5.50 18.47
N SER A 106 -3.92 6.29 17.65
CA SER A 106 -5.38 6.19 17.72
C SER A 106 -5.75 4.75 17.39
N LYS A 107 -6.69 4.15 18.14
CA LYS A 107 -7.19 2.78 17.92
C LYS A 107 -7.55 2.52 16.45
N TYR A 108 -7.87 3.57 15.72
CA TYR A 108 -8.10 3.60 14.29
C TYR A 108 -6.93 4.31 13.59
N SER A 109 -6.26 3.62 12.67
CA SER A 109 -5.30 4.28 11.80
C SER A 109 -6.01 5.34 10.94
N GLN A 110 -5.33 6.45 10.65
CA GLN A 110 -5.85 7.43 9.69
C GLN A 110 -5.84 6.86 8.27
N VAL A 111 -4.93 5.92 7.98
CA VAL A 111 -4.80 5.28 6.66
C VAL A 111 -5.10 3.79 6.77
N TYR A 112 -6.13 3.34 6.05
CA TYR A 112 -6.45 1.92 5.94
C TYR A 112 -5.67 1.24 4.80
N SER A 113 -5.08 0.08 5.10
CA SER A 113 -4.47 -0.83 4.12
C SER A 113 -5.04 -2.23 4.35
N GLY A 114 -5.85 -2.71 3.41
CA GLY A 114 -6.48 -4.03 3.53
C GLY A 114 -5.47 -5.17 3.54
N HIS A 115 -4.38 -5.03 2.77
CA HIS A 115 -3.31 -6.03 2.78
C HIS A 115 -2.61 -6.09 4.13
N LEU A 116 -2.23 -4.93 4.70
CA LEU A 116 -1.55 -4.86 5.99
C LEU A 116 -2.44 -5.31 7.14
N ASP A 117 -3.73 -4.94 7.12
CA ASP A 117 -4.72 -5.40 8.09
C ASP A 117 -4.85 -6.93 8.07
N SER A 118 -4.95 -7.51 6.87
CA SER A 118 -5.08 -8.95 6.70
C SER A 118 -3.86 -9.72 7.19
N LEU A 119 -2.67 -9.29 6.80
CA LEU A 119 -1.43 -9.92 7.25
C LEU A 119 -1.17 -9.72 8.75
N THR A 120 -1.46 -8.53 9.29
CA THR A 120 -1.32 -8.27 10.73
C THR A 120 -2.24 -9.18 11.53
N THR A 121 -3.48 -9.34 11.07
CA THR A 121 -4.47 -10.21 11.71
C THR A 121 -4.06 -11.69 11.60
N ALA A 122 -3.55 -12.11 10.45
CA ALA A 122 -2.95 -13.43 10.26
C ALA A 122 -1.78 -13.71 11.21
N MET A 123 -0.85 -12.77 11.36
CA MET A 123 0.28 -12.93 12.29
C MET A 123 -0.18 -13.01 13.75
N LYS A 124 -1.18 -12.20 14.15
CA LYS A 124 -1.77 -12.26 15.50
C LYS A 124 -2.46 -13.60 15.78
N PHE A 125 -3.18 -14.13 14.79
CA PHE A 125 -3.80 -15.44 14.89
C PHE A 125 -2.76 -16.55 15.01
N LEU A 126 -1.71 -16.53 14.18
CA LEU A 126 -0.62 -17.49 14.32
C LEU A 126 0.08 -17.41 15.68
N LEU A 127 0.21 -16.20 16.24
CA LEU A 127 0.79 -15.99 17.57
C LEU A 127 -0.11 -16.54 18.69
N SER A 128 -1.44 -16.49 18.54
CA SER A 128 -2.35 -17.11 19.51
C SER A 128 -2.30 -18.63 19.48
N GLU A 129 -2.01 -19.22 18.31
CA GLU A 129 -1.90 -20.68 18.13
C GLU A 129 -0.52 -21.22 18.52
N ARG A 130 0.54 -20.43 18.31
CA ARG A 130 1.94 -20.78 18.63
C ARG A 130 2.40 -19.93 19.79
N GLN A 131 2.20 -20.44 21.01
CA GLN A 131 2.71 -19.79 22.21
C GLN A 131 4.21 -19.49 22.05
N GLU A 132 4.57 -18.21 22.13
CA GLU A 132 5.94 -17.66 22.07
C GLU A 132 6.71 -17.93 20.77
N SER A 133 6.65 -16.98 19.82
CA SER A 133 7.50 -16.96 18.61
C SER A 133 8.15 -15.59 18.41
N SER A 134 9.48 -15.57 18.52
CA SER A 134 10.26 -14.33 18.39
C SER A 134 10.13 -13.69 17.00
N GLU A 135 9.95 -14.52 15.96
CA GLU A 135 9.82 -14.14 14.56
C GLU A 135 8.46 -13.50 14.29
N LEU A 136 7.38 -14.04 14.90
CA LEU A 136 6.05 -13.42 14.82
C LEU A 136 6.03 -12.06 15.50
N ASP A 137 6.65 -11.93 16.67
CA ASP A 137 6.74 -10.64 17.38
C ASP A 137 7.51 -9.60 16.57
N LYS A 138 8.68 -9.97 16.01
CA LYS A 138 9.45 -9.08 15.12
C LYS A 138 8.64 -8.65 13.90
N THR A 139 7.90 -9.58 13.30
CA THR A 139 7.07 -9.30 12.12
C THR A 139 5.92 -8.36 12.46
N LEU A 140 5.23 -8.57 13.58
CA LEU A 140 4.18 -7.69 14.08
C LEU A 140 4.69 -6.28 14.39
N LEU A 141 5.87 -6.17 15.00
CA LEU A 141 6.53 -4.90 15.23
C LEU A 141 6.84 -4.19 13.90
N GLN A 142 7.34 -4.91 12.91
CA GLN A 142 7.65 -4.35 11.59
C GLN A 142 6.40 -3.92 10.81
N TYR A 143 5.29 -4.67 10.91
CA TYR A 143 3.99 -4.28 10.34
C TYR A 143 3.44 -3.03 11.03
N THR A 144 3.59 -2.94 12.36
CA THR A 144 3.22 -1.74 13.11
C THR A 144 4.04 -0.53 12.67
N ALA A 145 5.36 -0.69 12.50
CA ALA A 145 6.23 0.36 11.96
C ALA A 145 5.79 0.80 10.56
N LEU A 146 5.44 -0.14 9.68
CA LEU A 146 4.95 0.17 8.34
C LEU A 146 3.59 0.88 8.35
N GLN A 147 2.64 0.47 9.19
CA GLN A 147 1.36 1.17 9.38
C GLN A 147 1.59 2.61 9.85
N ASN A 148 2.52 2.80 10.78
CA ASN A 148 2.91 4.12 11.27
C ASN A 148 3.53 4.97 10.16
N ARG A 149 4.36 4.36 9.30
CA ARG A 149 4.93 5.03 8.13
C ARG A 149 3.85 5.50 7.16
N LEU A 150 2.85 4.67 6.87
CA LEU A 150 1.70 5.04 6.03
C LEU A 150 0.90 6.21 6.63
N ASN A 151 0.62 6.15 7.94
CA ASN A 151 -0.05 7.26 8.63
C ASN A 151 0.79 8.55 8.55
N GLN A 152 2.11 8.44 8.68
CA GLN A 152 3.01 9.56 8.59
C GLN A 152 3.05 10.17 7.18
N THR A 153 3.03 9.35 6.13
CA THR A 153 2.95 9.85 4.75
C THR A 153 1.67 10.65 4.51
N GLU A 154 0.58 10.33 5.21
CA GLU A 154 -0.69 11.06 5.04
C GLU A 154 -0.66 12.41 5.73
N LYS A 155 -0.12 12.45 6.95
CA LYS A 155 0.12 13.71 7.65
C LYS A 155 0.99 14.66 6.83
N ILE A 156 2.06 14.13 6.22
CA ILE A 156 2.92 14.92 5.33
C ILE A 156 2.15 15.37 4.08
N ARG A 157 1.41 14.47 3.42
CA ARG A 157 0.61 14.84 2.23
C ARG A 157 -0.34 15.99 2.54
N SER A 158 -1.10 15.86 3.63
CA SER A 158 -2.05 16.87 4.10
C SER A 158 -1.35 18.21 4.39
N PHE A 159 -0.24 18.18 5.14
CA PHE A 159 0.59 19.37 5.40
C PHE A 159 1.08 20.05 4.11
N LEU A 160 1.59 19.27 3.15
CA LEU A 160 2.11 19.82 1.89
C LEU A 160 1.00 20.39 1.00
N SER A 161 -0.18 19.79 1.02
CA SER A 161 -1.35 20.28 0.29
C SER A 161 -1.83 21.63 0.85
N GLU A 162 -1.98 21.72 2.18
CA GLU A 162 -2.30 22.98 2.85
C GLU A 162 -1.23 24.04 2.57
N ARG A 163 0.05 23.65 2.65
CA ARG A 163 1.17 24.54 2.39
C ARG A 163 1.19 25.04 0.95
N LYS A 164 0.91 24.18 -0.04
CA LYS A 164 0.75 24.56 -1.46
C LYS A 164 -0.32 25.65 -1.59
N ARG A 165 -1.51 25.44 -1.00
CA ARG A 165 -2.63 26.38 -1.08
C ARG A 165 -2.27 27.75 -0.48
N LEU A 166 -1.70 27.76 0.72
CA LEU A 166 -1.28 28.99 1.40
C LEU A 166 -0.22 29.76 0.60
N LEU A 167 0.78 29.07 0.06
CA LEU A 167 1.82 29.69 -0.77
C LEU A 167 1.22 30.24 -2.08
N GLN A 168 0.30 29.51 -2.70
CA GLN A 168 -0.37 29.91 -3.95
C GLN A 168 -1.19 31.18 -3.76
N GLU A 169 -1.98 31.27 -2.70
CA GLU A 169 -2.77 32.47 -2.39
C GLU A 169 -1.88 33.70 -2.17
N SER A 170 -0.86 33.57 -1.31
CA SER A 170 0.08 34.66 -1.00
C SER A 170 0.89 35.11 -2.22
N LEU A 171 1.38 34.16 -3.04
CA LEU A 171 2.14 34.47 -4.25
C LEU A 171 1.23 35.03 -5.37
N GLY A 172 -0.05 34.65 -5.39
CA GLY A 172 -1.05 35.20 -6.31
C GLY A 172 -1.22 36.70 -6.10
N LYS A 173 -1.42 37.13 -4.85
CA LYS A 173 -1.53 38.55 -4.45
C LYS A 173 -0.30 39.38 -4.86
N LEU A 174 0.88 38.77 -4.91
CA LEU A 174 2.15 39.42 -5.29
C LEU A 174 2.50 39.32 -6.79
N GLY A 175 1.67 38.66 -7.61
CA GLY A 175 1.98 38.36 -9.02
C GLY A 175 3.20 37.44 -9.21
N MET A 176 3.49 36.59 -8.22
CA MET A 176 4.71 35.76 -8.15
C MET A 176 4.48 34.26 -8.32
N LEU A 177 3.31 33.84 -8.83
CA LEU A 177 2.95 32.42 -8.96
C LEU A 177 4.02 31.57 -9.67
N LYS A 178 4.74 32.13 -10.65
CA LYS A 178 5.84 31.45 -11.35
C LYS A 178 6.95 30.95 -10.40
N CYS A 179 7.14 31.60 -9.24
CA CYS A 179 8.12 31.18 -8.24
C CYS A 179 7.72 29.86 -7.55
N LEU A 180 6.43 29.52 -7.51
CA LEU A 180 5.92 28.34 -6.81
C LEU A 180 6.19 27.02 -7.54
N LYS A 181 6.49 27.07 -8.84
CA LYS A 181 6.70 25.88 -9.69
C LYS A 181 7.72 24.90 -9.11
N GLY A 182 8.79 25.42 -8.50
CA GLY A 182 9.82 24.60 -7.87
C GLY A 182 9.29 23.76 -6.71
N PHE A 183 8.46 24.35 -5.86
CA PHE A 183 7.80 23.67 -4.74
C PHE A 183 6.77 22.66 -5.24
N GLN A 184 5.84 23.07 -6.12
CA GLN A 184 4.80 22.20 -6.67
C GLN A 184 5.38 20.96 -7.32
N LYS A 185 6.48 21.09 -8.08
CA LYS A 185 7.18 19.96 -8.68
C LYS A 185 7.68 18.95 -7.63
N GLN A 186 8.29 19.41 -6.54
CA GLN A 186 8.78 18.49 -5.51
C GLN A 186 7.64 17.85 -4.72
N ALA A 187 6.56 18.60 -4.47
CA ALA A 187 5.38 18.13 -3.77
C ALA A 187 4.67 17.04 -4.59
N TYR A 188 4.54 17.24 -5.92
CA TYR A 188 4.00 16.25 -6.85
C TYR A 188 4.85 14.96 -6.88
N TYR A 189 6.18 15.08 -7.04
CA TYR A 189 7.02 13.87 -7.05
C TYR A 189 7.03 13.13 -5.71
N TYR A 190 6.83 13.84 -4.60
CA TYR A 190 6.65 13.21 -3.31
C TYR A 190 5.37 12.37 -3.27
N SER A 191 4.22 12.95 -3.65
CA SER A 191 2.94 12.23 -3.66
C SER A 191 2.99 11.01 -4.58
N GLU A 192 3.58 11.15 -5.77
CA GLU A 192 3.77 10.05 -6.71
C GLU A 192 4.69 8.95 -6.16
N GLN A 193 5.78 9.30 -5.48
CA GLN A 193 6.71 8.31 -4.91
C GLN A 193 6.07 7.53 -3.76
N VAL A 194 5.30 8.20 -2.90
CA VAL A 194 4.54 7.55 -1.82
C VAL A 194 3.51 6.59 -2.41
N ARG A 195 2.76 7.05 -3.42
CA ARG A 195 1.78 6.23 -4.13
C ARG A 195 2.42 4.99 -4.73
N ALA A 196 3.53 5.13 -5.46
CA ALA A 196 4.22 4.00 -6.09
C ALA A 196 4.69 2.96 -5.06
N TYR A 197 5.28 3.39 -3.94
CA TYR A 197 5.70 2.44 -2.89
C TYR A 197 4.53 1.79 -2.18
N ARG A 198 3.41 2.49 -2.02
CA ARG A 198 2.19 1.91 -1.49
C ARG A 198 1.63 0.86 -2.45
N GLU A 199 1.52 1.15 -3.74
CA GLU A 199 1.05 0.18 -4.74
C GLU A 199 1.92 -1.09 -4.74
N ILE A 200 3.24 -0.96 -4.62
CA ILE A 200 4.13 -2.12 -4.48
C ILE A 200 3.83 -2.94 -3.21
N TRP A 201 3.50 -2.28 -2.10
CA TRP A 201 3.16 -2.96 -0.86
C TRP A 201 1.77 -3.61 -0.91
N GLU A 202 0.76 -2.93 -1.44
CA GLU A 202 -0.61 -3.45 -1.53
C GLU A 202 -0.71 -4.66 -2.49
N ASN A 203 0.29 -4.85 -3.37
CA ASN A 203 0.41 -6.04 -4.20
C ASN A 203 0.98 -7.23 -3.39
N PRO A 204 0.16 -8.26 -3.10
CA PRO A 204 0.60 -9.41 -2.34
C PRO A 204 1.54 -10.29 -3.18
N SER A 205 2.60 -10.76 -2.55
CA SER A 205 3.51 -11.79 -3.04
C SER A 205 2.83 -13.15 -3.01
N LYS A 206 3.38 -14.11 -3.76
CA LYS A 206 2.86 -15.49 -3.76
C LYS A 206 2.83 -16.12 -2.36
N LEU A 207 3.81 -15.78 -1.51
CA LEU A 207 3.88 -16.26 -0.13
C LEU A 207 2.74 -15.70 0.71
N GLU A 208 2.49 -14.38 0.64
CA GLU A 208 1.38 -13.73 1.35
C GLU A 208 0.02 -14.23 0.86
N GLN A 209 -0.14 -14.40 -0.46
CA GLN A 209 -1.35 -14.98 -1.05
C GLN A 209 -1.61 -16.38 -0.52
N LYS A 210 -0.60 -17.26 -0.53
CA LYS A 210 -0.77 -18.64 -0.08
C LYS A 210 -1.03 -18.73 1.42
N LEU A 211 -0.35 -17.89 2.21
CA LEU A 211 -0.61 -17.77 3.64
C LEU A 211 -2.07 -17.41 3.92
N LEU A 212 -2.56 -16.35 3.29
CA LEU A 212 -3.94 -15.90 3.47
C LEU A 212 -4.94 -16.92 2.94
N GLU A 213 -4.65 -17.59 1.82
CA GLU A 213 -5.48 -18.67 1.27
C GLU A 213 -5.64 -19.80 2.29
N VAL A 214 -4.54 -20.31 2.85
CA VAL A 214 -4.55 -21.39 3.84
C VAL A 214 -5.29 -20.99 5.11
N LEU A 215 -5.01 -19.80 5.65
CA LEU A 215 -5.65 -19.32 6.88
C LEU A 215 -7.14 -19.03 6.64
N SER A 216 -7.51 -18.39 5.53
CA SER A 216 -8.91 -18.12 5.19
C SER A 216 -9.76 -19.37 4.99
N GLY A 217 -9.13 -20.54 4.81
CA GLY A 217 -9.81 -21.82 4.77
C GLY A 217 -10.28 -22.33 6.14
N THR A 218 -9.82 -21.75 7.26
CA THR A 218 -10.19 -22.20 8.61
C THR A 218 -11.27 -21.30 9.22
N GLU A 219 -12.30 -21.90 9.81
CA GLU A 219 -13.37 -21.14 10.48
C GLU A 219 -12.83 -20.34 11.68
N ALA A 220 -11.90 -20.93 12.45
CA ALA A 220 -11.24 -20.24 13.55
C ALA A 220 -10.55 -18.93 13.12
N PHE A 221 -9.89 -18.92 11.95
CA PHE A 221 -9.29 -17.69 11.43
C PHE A 221 -10.33 -16.70 10.92
N LYS A 222 -11.41 -17.15 10.26
CA LYS A 222 -12.50 -16.25 9.83
C LYS A 222 -13.14 -15.53 11.01
N ASP A 223 -13.45 -16.28 12.06
CA ASP A 223 -14.00 -15.75 13.31
C ASP A 223 -13.00 -14.78 13.96
N PHE A 224 -11.74 -15.18 14.07
CA PHE A 224 -10.69 -14.32 14.59
C PHE A 224 -10.56 -13.02 13.77
N PHE A 225 -10.58 -13.12 12.44
CA PHE A 225 -10.46 -11.99 11.54
C PHE A 225 -11.61 -11.01 11.70
N SER A 226 -12.85 -11.50 11.74
CA SER A 226 -14.04 -10.66 11.90
C SER A 226 -14.01 -9.83 13.20
N ASN A 227 -13.41 -10.36 14.25
CA ASN A 227 -13.36 -9.74 15.57
C ASN A 227 -12.11 -8.88 15.81
N ASN A 228 -10.99 -9.17 15.13
CA ASN A 228 -9.69 -8.56 15.43
C ASN A 228 -9.12 -7.67 14.31
N SER A 229 -9.61 -7.78 13.08
CA SER A 229 -9.17 -6.91 11.98
C SER A 229 -9.78 -5.52 12.07
N GLN A 230 -9.11 -4.53 11.49
CA GLN A 230 -9.65 -3.18 11.36
C GLN A 230 -10.89 -3.19 10.46
N LEU A 231 -10.88 -4.00 9.40
CA LEU A 231 -12.05 -4.22 8.54
C LEU A 231 -13.21 -4.84 9.31
N GLY A 232 -12.94 -5.89 10.08
CA GLY A 232 -13.91 -6.56 10.94
C GLY A 232 -14.54 -5.56 11.91
N SER A 233 -13.73 -4.73 12.55
CA SER A 233 -14.19 -3.66 13.46
C SER A 233 -15.08 -2.60 12.80
N LEU A 234 -15.04 -2.46 11.46
CA LEU A 234 -15.95 -1.59 10.71
C LEU A 234 -17.34 -2.20 10.54
N PHE A 235 -17.43 -3.53 10.49
CA PHE A 235 -18.67 -4.24 10.20
C PHE A 235 -19.19 -5.04 11.40
N ALA A 236 -18.40 -5.16 12.46
CA ALA A 236 -18.77 -5.76 13.74
C ALA A 236 -19.57 -4.75 14.56
N HIS A 237 -20.84 -5.07 14.77
CA HIS A 237 -21.74 -4.32 15.62
C HIS A 237 -21.40 -4.55 17.11
N PRO A 238 -21.56 -3.56 18.01
CA PRO A 238 -21.51 -3.81 19.44
C PRO A 238 -22.74 -4.64 19.84
N GLY A 239 -22.59 -5.97 19.99
CA GLY A 239 -23.65 -6.81 20.55
C GLY A 239 -23.93 -8.17 19.92
N GLY A 240 -23.15 -8.68 18.96
CA GLY A 240 -23.36 -10.07 18.53
C GLY A 240 -22.55 -10.55 17.33
N ASN A 241 -22.23 -11.84 17.39
CA ASN A 241 -21.49 -12.66 16.42
C ASN A 241 -21.67 -12.22 14.96
N ALA A 242 -20.53 -11.91 14.34
CA ALA A 242 -20.39 -11.49 12.97
C ALA A 242 -20.70 -12.63 11.99
N ALA A 243 -21.96 -12.80 11.59
CA ALA A 243 -22.27 -13.58 10.38
C ALA A 243 -23.62 -13.31 9.72
N ALA A 244 -24.66 -12.86 10.43
CA ALA A 244 -26.02 -12.93 9.85
C ALA A 244 -26.80 -11.61 9.74
N THR A 245 -26.41 -10.54 10.44
CA THR A 245 -27.34 -9.40 10.63
C THR A 245 -26.91 -8.12 9.90
N SER A 246 -25.63 -7.96 9.53
CA SER A 246 -25.14 -6.74 8.85
C SER A 246 -25.41 -6.73 7.34
N LEU A 247 -25.69 -7.87 6.71
CA LEU A 247 -26.18 -7.90 5.33
C LEU A 247 -27.66 -7.53 5.20
N ALA A 248 -28.46 -7.61 6.28
CA ALA A 248 -29.87 -7.27 6.25
C ALA A 248 -30.12 -5.76 6.05
N GLY A 249 -29.16 -4.91 6.42
CA GLY A 249 -29.25 -3.45 6.22
C GLY A 249 -28.66 -2.93 4.90
N LEU A 250 -27.86 -3.74 4.21
CA LEU A 250 -27.31 -3.43 2.88
C LEU A 250 -28.09 -4.10 1.74
N GLN A 251 -28.99 -5.02 2.06
CA GLN A 251 -30.00 -5.53 1.14
C GLN A 251 -31.07 -4.46 0.90
N THR A 252 -30.90 -3.72 -0.20
CA THR A 252 -31.87 -2.93 -0.97
C THR A 252 -33.18 -2.58 -0.26
N ARG A 253 -33.53 -1.28 -0.17
CA ARG A 253 -34.86 -0.80 0.30
C ARG A 253 -36.05 -1.67 -0.15
N ALA A 254 -35.99 -2.23 -1.35
CA ALA A 254 -36.99 -3.15 -1.92
C ALA A 254 -37.15 -4.47 -1.13
N SER A 255 -36.06 -5.12 -0.70
CA SER A 255 -36.11 -6.39 0.04
C SER A 255 -36.59 -6.23 1.48
N VAL A 256 -36.26 -5.09 2.11
CA VAL A 256 -36.78 -4.73 3.44
C VAL A 256 -38.27 -4.42 3.39
N GLN A 257 -38.74 -3.77 2.32
CA GLN A 257 -40.17 -3.49 2.14
C GLN A 257 -40.99 -4.77 1.93
N GLN A 258 -40.50 -5.72 1.13
CA GLN A 258 -41.14 -7.04 1.00
C GLN A 258 -41.10 -7.84 2.31
N GLY A 259 -39.96 -7.92 3.00
CA GLY A 259 -39.85 -8.68 4.25
C GLY A 259 -40.69 -8.13 5.41
N ILE A 260 -40.87 -6.81 5.50
CA ILE A 260 -41.75 -6.18 6.50
C ILE A 260 -43.22 -6.42 6.15
N GLN A 261 -43.57 -6.35 4.87
CA GLN A 261 -44.94 -6.56 4.39
C GLN A 261 -45.37 -8.03 4.54
N ASP A 262 -44.45 -8.97 4.32
CA ASP A 262 -44.66 -10.41 4.47
C ASP A 262 -44.73 -10.86 5.93
N ARG A 263 -44.00 -10.22 6.86
CA ARG A 263 -43.94 -10.64 8.28
C ARG A 263 -44.85 -9.87 9.22
N PHE A 264 -45.12 -8.59 8.97
CA PHE A 264 -45.79 -7.71 9.94
C PHE A 264 -47.11 -7.12 9.43
N GLY A 265 -47.44 -7.28 8.15
CA GLY A 265 -48.65 -6.71 7.54
C GLY A 265 -48.67 -5.17 7.57
N SER A 266 -49.65 -4.56 6.90
CA SER A 266 -49.79 -3.11 6.79
C SER A 266 -50.52 -2.48 8.00
N GLY A 267 -50.07 -2.78 9.22
CA GLY A 267 -50.69 -2.31 10.46
C GLY A 267 -50.13 -0.94 10.95
N PRO A 268 -50.96 -0.04 11.51
CA PRO A 268 -50.52 1.26 12.05
C PRO A 268 -49.44 1.19 13.15
N GLN A 269 -49.35 0.08 13.89
CA GLN A 269 -48.33 -0.15 14.92
C GLN A 269 -46.93 -0.42 14.36
N VAL A 270 -46.82 -0.88 13.10
CA VAL A 270 -45.52 -1.09 12.44
C VAL A 270 -44.86 0.25 12.11
N GLN A 271 -45.64 1.29 11.82
CA GLN A 271 -45.10 2.63 11.54
C GLN A 271 -44.38 3.25 12.75
N GLN A 272 -44.86 3.02 13.98
CA GLN A 272 -44.22 3.54 15.19
C GLN A 272 -42.95 2.77 15.57
N LEU A 273 -42.98 1.43 15.48
CA LEU A 273 -41.81 0.59 15.76
C LEU A 273 -40.68 0.77 14.73
N VAL A 274 -41.04 1.01 13.47
CA VAL A 274 -40.06 1.37 12.43
C VAL A 274 -39.47 2.75 12.70
N GLN A 275 -40.23 3.71 13.24
CA GLN A 275 -39.74 5.06 13.51
C GLN A 275 -38.70 5.12 14.63
N GLU A 276 -38.89 4.35 15.73
CA GLU A 276 -37.89 4.23 16.81
C GLU A 276 -36.62 3.49 16.36
N ASN A 277 -36.77 2.38 15.62
CA ASN A 277 -35.61 1.63 15.11
C ASN A 277 -34.86 2.39 13.99
N LEU A 278 -35.53 3.27 13.23
CA LEU A 278 -34.89 4.07 12.18
C LEU A 278 -33.95 5.13 12.78
N GLN A 279 -34.26 5.70 13.95
CA GLN A 279 -33.41 6.69 14.60
C GLN A 279 -32.10 6.08 15.08
N ALA A 280 -32.15 4.93 15.76
CA ALA A 280 -30.96 4.19 16.16
C ALA A 280 -30.12 3.74 14.94
N ALA A 281 -30.77 3.36 13.83
CA ALA A 281 -30.11 3.02 12.59
C ALA A 281 -29.45 4.23 11.89
N GLN A 282 -30.04 5.43 11.98
CA GLN A 282 -29.45 6.67 11.45
C GLN A 282 -28.19 7.08 12.20
N GLU A 283 -28.15 6.91 13.52
CA GLU A 283 -26.96 7.19 14.34
C GLU A 283 -25.82 6.22 14.01
N GLN A 284 -26.12 4.92 13.91
CA GLN A 284 -25.14 3.91 13.52
C GLN A 284 -24.67 4.08 12.08
N LEU A 285 -25.56 4.46 11.15
CA LEU A 285 -25.19 4.77 9.77
C LEU A 285 -24.37 6.06 9.68
N SER A 286 -24.63 7.04 10.54
CA SER A 286 -23.79 8.24 10.67
C SER A 286 -22.41 7.88 11.20
N GLU A 287 -22.30 7.02 12.22
CA GLU A 287 -21.02 6.56 12.76
C GLU A 287 -20.24 5.73 11.73
N LEU A 288 -20.91 4.79 11.04
CA LEU A 288 -20.32 4.02 9.94
C LEU A 288 -19.92 4.92 8.78
N LYS A 289 -20.74 5.90 8.41
CA LYS A 289 -20.40 6.89 7.39
C LYS A 289 -19.21 7.73 7.83
N ASN A 290 -19.09 8.10 9.10
CA ASN A 290 -17.96 8.86 9.64
C ASN A 290 -16.69 8.01 9.68
N LYS A 291 -16.76 6.75 10.14
CA LYS A 291 -15.65 5.78 10.11
C LYS A 291 -15.22 5.49 8.67
N LEU A 292 -16.16 5.18 7.79
CA LEU A 292 -15.94 4.95 6.37
C LEU A 292 -15.40 6.21 5.69
N SER A 293 -15.87 7.40 6.05
CA SER A 293 -15.32 8.66 5.52
C SER A 293 -13.91 8.91 6.03
N GLN A 294 -13.58 8.59 7.29
CA GLN A 294 -12.21 8.67 7.81
C GLN A 294 -11.28 7.70 7.07
N TYR A 295 -11.72 6.46 6.84
CA TYR A 295 -10.94 5.49 6.09
C TYR A 295 -10.92 5.74 4.59
N SER A 296 -11.98 6.28 4.00
CA SER A 296 -12.07 6.65 2.58
C SER A 296 -11.36 7.97 2.29
N SER A 297 -11.26 8.89 3.26
CA SER A 297 -10.48 10.12 3.14
C SER A 297 -8.99 9.87 3.36
N GLY A 298 -8.64 8.87 4.18
CA GLY A 298 -7.30 8.29 4.27
C GLY A 298 -6.98 7.24 3.20
N ALA A 299 -7.98 6.74 2.46
CA ALA A 299 -7.77 5.89 1.30
C ALA A 299 -7.28 6.75 0.14
N TYR A 300 -5.96 6.77 -0.05
CA TYR A 300 -5.36 7.41 -1.22
C TYR A 300 -6.01 6.88 -2.50
N GLY A 301 -6.53 7.80 -3.31
CA GLY A 301 -7.31 7.51 -4.53
C GLY A 301 -8.71 8.12 -4.53
N ASN A 302 -9.24 8.54 -3.37
CA ASN A 302 -10.57 9.16 -3.27
C ASN A 302 -10.56 10.56 -2.61
N SER A 303 -9.38 11.20 -2.51
CA SER A 303 -9.25 12.54 -1.94
C SER A 303 -9.11 13.59 -3.05
N THR A 304 -9.97 14.60 -3.02
CA THR A 304 -9.89 15.91 -3.71
C THR A 304 -8.63 16.74 -3.38
N SER A 305 -7.58 16.10 -2.85
CA SER A 305 -6.37 16.70 -2.29
C SER A 305 -5.08 16.14 -2.91
N ASP A 306 -5.16 15.49 -4.06
CA ASP A 306 -3.95 15.18 -4.82
C ASP A 306 -3.24 16.48 -5.16
N ILE A 307 -1.94 16.52 -4.90
CA ILE A 307 -1.11 17.67 -5.25
C ILE A 307 -1.11 17.71 -6.78
N ASP A 308 -1.98 18.55 -7.35
CA ASP A 308 -2.17 18.59 -8.80
C ASP A 308 -0.86 18.79 -9.54
N ILE A 309 -0.81 18.21 -10.74
CA ILE A 309 0.25 18.43 -11.72
C ILE A 309 0.37 19.95 -11.95
N PRO A 310 1.54 20.56 -11.72
CA PRO A 310 1.72 21.98 -11.98
C PRO A 310 1.45 22.32 -13.46
N GLU A 311 0.90 23.51 -13.72
CA GLU A 311 0.61 23.94 -15.09
C GLU A 311 1.86 23.96 -15.99
N GLY A 312 1.75 23.35 -17.18
CA GLY A 312 2.83 23.22 -18.15
C GLY A 312 3.95 22.28 -17.72
N PHE A 313 3.75 21.47 -16.67
CA PHE A 313 4.70 20.45 -16.24
C PHE A 313 4.35 19.10 -16.86
N LYS A 314 5.32 18.49 -17.56
CA LYS A 314 5.23 17.11 -18.03
C LYS A 314 5.91 16.18 -17.00
N PRO A 315 5.17 15.32 -16.28
CA PRO A 315 5.74 14.35 -15.35
C PRO A 315 6.74 13.42 -16.05
N ASN A 316 7.82 13.10 -15.35
CA ASN A 316 8.74 12.04 -15.75
C ASN A 316 8.39 10.79 -14.93
N ASN A 317 7.77 9.82 -15.60
CA ASN A 317 7.29 8.57 -15.00
C ASN A 317 8.42 7.60 -14.63
N GLN A 318 9.68 7.88 -14.99
CA GLN A 318 10.81 7.06 -14.53
C GLN A 318 11.22 7.41 -13.11
N LYS A 319 10.94 8.63 -12.63
CA LYS A 319 11.42 9.08 -11.31
C LYS A 319 10.84 8.30 -10.15
N THR A 320 9.65 7.75 -10.31
CA THR A 320 8.96 6.91 -9.32
C THR A 320 9.42 5.46 -9.35
N LYS A 321 9.92 4.99 -10.49
CA LYS A 321 10.35 3.61 -10.71
C LYS A 321 11.63 3.22 -9.98
N THR A 322 11.72 1.95 -9.63
CA THR A 322 12.92 1.35 -9.04
C THR A 322 14.06 1.24 -10.07
N PHE A 323 15.31 1.04 -9.62
CA PHE A 323 16.46 0.89 -10.52
C PHE A 323 16.27 -0.28 -11.51
N LEU A 324 15.73 -1.41 -11.04
CA LEU A 324 15.49 -2.59 -11.87
C LEU A 324 14.40 -2.33 -12.92
N GLU A 325 13.34 -1.59 -12.57
CA GLU A 325 12.29 -1.18 -13.52
C GLU A 325 12.78 -0.17 -14.57
N ARG A 326 13.96 0.42 -14.37
CA ARG A 326 14.62 1.30 -15.35
C ARG A 326 15.61 0.57 -16.25
N LEU A 327 15.92 -0.70 -15.96
CA LEU A 327 16.73 -1.53 -16.84
C LEU A 327 15.84 -2.13 -17.92
N GLU A 328 16.22 -1.91 -19.18
CA GLU A 328 15.60 -2.51 -20.33
C GLU A 328 16.49 -3.62 -20.86
N TYR A 329 15.97 -4.83 -20.84
CA TYR A 329 16.65 -5.99 -21.41
C TYR A 329 16.17 -6.16 -22.84
N GLY A 330 17.07 -5.97 -23.80
CA GLY A 330 16.80 -6.20 -25.22
C GLY A 330 17.63 -7.37 -25.72
N ALA A 331 17.01 -8.34 -26.36
CA ALA A 331 17.70 -9.41 -27.08
C ALA A 331 17.33 -9.30 -28.56
N ASN A 332 18.33 -9.16 -29.43
CA ASN A 332 18.15 -9.17 -30.87
C ASN A 332 18.79 -10.41 -31.45
N VAL A 333 18.06 -11.09 -32.33
CA VAL A 333 18.54 -12.27 -33.05
C VAL A 333 18.51 -11.93 -34.54
N GLN A 334 19.69 -11.76 -35.14
CA GLN A 334 19.81 -11.54 -36.57
C GLN A 334 20.39 -12.79 -37.22
N SER A 335 19.56 -13.50 -37.99
CA SER A 335 19.99 -14.72 -38.68
C SER A 335 20.33 -14.41 -40.13
N GLN A 336 21.54 -14.76 -40.54
CA GLN A 336 21.96 -14.70 -41.94
C GLN A 336 21.72 -16.06 -42.60
N LYS A 337 21.09 -16.05 -43.78
CA LYS A 337 20.84 -17.29 -44.53
C LYS A 337 22.18 -17.88 -45.01
N ALA A 338 22.29 -19.20 -44.97
CA ALA A 338 23.46 -19.92 -45.45
C ALA A 338 23.77 -19.55 -46.92
N SER A 339 25.06 -19.38 -47.24
CA SER A 339 25.55 -19.24 -48.61
C SER A 339 26.39 -20.45 -48.99
N SER A 340 26.76 -20.61 -50.27
CA SER A 340 27.47 -21.79 -50.76
C SER A 340 28.82 -22.08 -50.05
N TYR A 341 29.37 -21.10 -49.32
CA TYR A 341 30.65 -21.22 -48.63
C TYR A 341 30.56 -21.05 -47.10
N PHE A 342 29.41 -20.63 -46.55
CA PHE A 342 29.26 -20.44 -45.10
C PHE A 342 27.91 -20.94 -44.60
N PRO A 343 27.88 -21.68 -43.47
CA PRO A 343 26.64 -22.15 -42.86
C PRO A 343 25.80 -20.97 -42.35
N ALA A 344 24.51 -21.20 -42.12
CA ALA A 344 23.63 -20.20 -41.52
C ALA A 344 24.18 -19.80 -40.14
N THR A 345 24.46 -18.52 -39.95
CA THR A 345 24.92 -17.97 -38.69
C THR A 345 23.81 -17.11 -38.08
N SER A 346 23.62 -17.26 -36.78
CA SER A 346 22.68 -16.44 -36.01
C SER A 346 23.49 -15.62 -35.01
N ASP A 347 23.46 -14.31 -35.18
CA ASP A 347 24.06 -13.38 -34.24
C ASP A 347 23.05 -13.05 -33.15
N LEU A 348 23.39 -13.40 -31.91
CA LEU A 348 22.64 -13.11 -30.69
C LEU A 348 23.24 -11.88 -30.01
N GLY A 349 22.56 -10.75 -30.09
CA GLY A 349 22.90 -9.53 -29.37
C GLY A 349 22.09 -9.41 -28.08
N ILE A 350 22.76 -9.32 -26.94
CA ILE A 350 22.13 -8.98 -25.66
C ILE A 350 22.48 -7.52 -25.34
N SER A 351 21.47 -6.73 -25.00
CA SER A 351 21.62 -5.31 -24.67
C SER A 351 20.94 -5.00 -23.34
N LEU A 352 21.57 -4.13 -22.55
CA LEU A 352 21.06 -3.61 -21.29
C LEU A 352 20.97 -2.08 -21.42
N GLY A 353 19.76 -1.56 -21.58
CA GLY A 353 19.47 -0.14 -21.58
C GLY A 353 19.13 0.37 -20.18
N TYR A 354 19.43 1.64 -19.88
CA TYR A 354 18.98 2.30 -18.65
C TYR A 354 18.17 3.56 -18.98
N LYS A 355 16.91 3.61 -18.56
CA LYS A 355 16.02 4.75 -18.80
C LYS A 355 16.24 5.86 -17.78
N LEU A 356 16.85 6.96 -18.25
CA LEU A 356 17.13 8.16 -17.46
C LEU A 356 15.88 9.03 -17.22
N ASN A 357 14.90 9.04 -18.15
CA ASN A 357 13.73 9.93 -18.11
C ASN A 357 12.44 9.36 -18.68
#